data_AF-A0A3D4P618-F1
#
_entry.id   AF-A0A3D4P618-F1
#
_cell.length_a   1.000
_cell.length_b   1.000
_cell.length_c   1.000
_cell.angle_alpha   90.00
_cell.angle_beta   90.00
_cell.angle_gamma   90.00
#
_symmetry.space_group_name_H-M   'P 1'
#
loop_
_entity.id
_entity.type
_entity.pdbx_description
1 polymer ?
#
loop_
_entity_poly.entity_id
_entity_poly.type
_entity_poly.pdbx_seq_one_letter_code
_entity_poly.pdbx_strand_id
1 'polypeptide(L)'
;PEGIDRQVQRSTLDAVNAINRRQLDLVGDPEIATRISSYEMAFRMQTSAPEAMDLNNEPAHVLEQYGAEPGKASFANNCLLARRLVQRGVRFVQLFHESWDQHGGLKNG
;
A
#
# COMPACT_ATOMS: atom_id res chain seq x y z
N PRO A 1 2.35 -2.70 16.07
CA PRO A 1 2.00 -2.28 17.44
C PRO A 1 2.21 -3.44 18.41
N GLU A 2 2.64 -3.16 19.65
CA GLU A 2 2.61 -4.19 20.69
C GLU A 2 1.19 -4.72 20.83
N GLY A 3 1.00 -6.03 20.66
CA GLY A 3 -0.28 -6.71 20.92
C GLY A 3 -1.06 -7.21 19.69
N ILE A 4 -0.64 -6.91 18.46
CA ILE A 4 -1.28 -7.51 17.26
C ILE A 4 -0.30 -8.46 16.58
N ASP A 5 -0.45 -9.76 16.86
CA ASP A 5 0.30 -10.83 16.23
C ASP A 5 -0.21 -11.09 14.79
N ARG A 6 0.73 -11.21 13.85
CA ARG A 6 0.46 -11.48 12.43
C ARG A 6 -0.35 -12.77 12.26
N GLN A 7 -0.12 -13.77 13.12
CA GLN A 7 -0.84 -15.03 13.08
C GLN A 7 -2.31 -14.87 13.53
N VAL A 8 -2.55 -14.00 14.53
CA VAL A 8 -3.90 -13.66 14.99
C VAL A 8 -4.67 -12.87 13.93
N GLN A 9 -4.04 -11.91 13.25
CA GLN A 9 -4.66 -11.19 12.13
C GLN A 9 -5.03 -12.13 10.98
N ARG A 10 -4.13 -13.06 10.62
CA ARG A 10 -4.42 -14.05 9.57
C ARG A 10 -5.59 -14.95 9.95
N SER A 11 -5.59 -15.46 11.18
CA SER A 11 -6.65 -16.34 11.68
C SER A 11 -8.02 -15.64 11.69
N THR A 12 -8.04 -14.35 12.06
CA THR A 12 -9.25 -13.53 12.01
C THR A 12 -9.77 -13.38 10.56
N LEU A 13 -8.87 -13.09 9.62
CA LEU A 13 -9.22 -12.98 8.20
C LEU A 13 -9.77 -14.30 7.63
N ASP A 14 -9.13 -15.43 7.95
CA ASP A 14 -9.55 -16.74 7.48
C ASP A 14 -10.95 -17.10 8.00
N ALA A 15 -11.26 -16.75 9.26
CA ALA A 15 -12.60 -16.93 9.82
C ALA A 15 -13.66 -16.10 9.08
N VAL A 16 -13.39 -14.82 8.82
CA VAL A 16 -14.29 -13.93 8.05
C VAL A 16 -14.48 -14.46 6.62
N ASN A 17 -13.40 -14.92 5.97
CA ASN A 17 -13.47 -15.48 4.64
C ASN A 17 -14.26 -16.79 4.58
N ALA A 18 -14.18 -17.65 5.61
CA ALA A 18 -14.98 -18.86 5.69
C ALA A 18 -16.48 -18.55 5.75
N ILE A 19 -16.88 -17.55 6.55
CA ILE A 19 -18.28 -17.10 6.62
C ILE A 19 -18.74 -16.52 5.28
N ASN A 20 -17.93 -15.66 4.66
CA ASN A 20 -18.25 -15.06 3.37
C ASN A 20 -18.38 -16.10 2.25
N ARG A 21 -17.51 -17.12 2.21
CA ARG A 21 -17.61 -18.20 1.22
C ARG A 21 -18.89 -18.99 1.39
N ARG A 22 -19.25 -19.35 2.63
CA ARG A 22 -20.51 -20.04 2.90
C ARG A 22 -21.72 -19.20 2.46
N GLN A 23 -21.69 -17.89 2.68
CA GLN A 23 -22.74 -17.00 2.20
C GLN A 23 -22.76 -16.94 0.67
N LEU A 24 -21.60 -16.83 0.01
CA LEU A 24 -21.49 -16.85 -1.45
C LEU A 24 -22.08 -18.13 -2.05
N ASP A 25 -21.84 -19.29 -1.45
CA ASP A 25 -22.40 -20.56 -1.91
C ASP A 25 -23.94 -20.60 -1.80
N LEU A 26 -24.52 -19.87 -0.84
CA LEU A 26 -25.96 -19.82 -0.60
C LEU A 26 -26.71 -18.84 -1.52
N VAL A 27 -26.15 -17.65 -1.75
CA VAL A 27 -26.83 -16.58 -2.51
C VAL A 27 -26.22 -16.29 -3.88
N GLY A 28 -24.98 -16.71 -4.14
CA GLY A 28 -24.31 -16.52 -5.44
C GLY A 28 -23.98 -15.06 -5.79
N ASP A 29 -24.03 -14.14 -4.82
CA ASP A 29 -23.83 -12.71 -5.06
C ASP A 29 -22.35 -12.36 -5.33
N PRO A 30 -22.00 -11.84 -6.52
CA PRO A 30 -20.63 -11.46 -6.87
C PRO A 30 -20.04 -10.34 -5.98
N GLU A 31 -20.86 -9.57 -5.28
CA GLU A 31 -20.39 -8.56 -4.32
C GLU A 31 -19.66 -9.22 -3.14
N ILE A 32 -20.06 -10.43 -2.73
CA ILE A 32 -19.42 -11.18 -1.65
C ILE A 32 -18.02 -11.63 -2.08
N ALA A 33 -17.87 -12.10 -3.32
CA ALA A 33 -16.55 -12.43 -3.88
C ALA A 33 -15.63 -11.19 -3.92
N THR A 34 -16.20 -10.03 -4.24
CA THR A 34 -15.50 -8.74 -4.24
C THR A 34 -15.03 -8.35 -2.82
N ARG A 35 -15.86 -8.55 -1.80
CA ARG A 35 -15.49 -8.31 -0.39
C ARG A 35 -14.35 -9.22 0.09
N ILE A 36 -14.41 -10.52 -0.22
CA ILE A 36 -13.34 -11.47 0.10
C ILE A 36 -12.01 -11.01 -0.51
N SER A 37 -12.03 -10.65 -1.80
CA SER A 37 -10.84 -10.14 -2.50
C SER A 37 -10.28 -8.87 -1.86
N SER A 38 -11.17 -7.96 -1.45
CA SER A 38 -10.79 -6.70 -0.80
C SER A 38 -10.14 -6.91 0.57
N TYR A 39 -10.67 -7.82 1.40
CA TYR A 39 -10.08 -8.12 2.71
C TYR A 39 -8.72 -8.82 2.59
N GLU A 40 -8.57 -9.76 1.65
CA GLU A 40 -7.27 -10.38 1.37
C GLU A 40 -6.25 -9.36 0.85
N MET A 41 -6.67 -8.41 0.01
CA MET A 41 -5.80 -7.33 -0.47
C MET A 41 -5.36 -6.41 0.67
N ALA A 42 -6.29 -6.01 1.55
CA ALA A 42 -5.98 -5.16 2.70
C ALA A 42 -5.00 -5.85 3.67
N PHE A 43 -5.19 -7.15 3.94
CA PHE A 43 -4.25 -7.92 4.76
C PHE A 43 -2.85 -8.00 4.12
N ARG A 44 -2.75 -8.21 2.79
CA ARG A 44 -1.47 -8.15 2.08
C ARG A 44 -0.80 -6.79 2.19
N MET A 45 -1.57 -5.70 2.06
CA MET A 45 -1.05 -4.34 2.24
C MET A 45 -0.49 -4.15 3.65
N GLN A 46 -1.22 -4.53 4.69
CA GLN A 46 -0.79 -4.41 6.08
C GLN A 46 0.42 -5.29 6.41
N THR A 47 0.49 -6.51 5.89
CA THR A 47 1.61 -7.43 6.13
C THR A 47 2.88 -7.02 5.38
N SER A 48 2.76 -6.39 4.22
CA SER A 48 3.87 -5.88 3.40
C SER A 48 4.39 -4.50 3.82
N ALA A 49 3.66 -3.81 4.71
CA ALA A 49 3.95 -2.43 5.10
C ALA A 49 5.37 -2.21 5.66
N PRO A 50 5.94 -3.06 6.54
CA PRO A 50 7.27 -2.81 7.10
C PRO A 50 8.37 -2.81 6.03
N GLU A 51 8.35 -3.77 5.11
CA GLU A 51 9.33 -3.86 4.02
C GLU A 51 9.10 -2.80 2.95
N ALA A 52 7.86 -2.39 2.70
CA ALA A 52 7.58 -1.30 1.76
C ALA A 52 8.11 0.04 2.27
N MET A 53 8.01 0.28 3.59
CA MET A 53 8.41 1.52 4.26
C MET A 53 9.93 1.65 4.44
N ASP A 54 10.69 0.56 4.41
CA ASP A 54 12.15 0.61 4.50
C ASP A 54 12.80 0.95 3.16
N LEU A 55 13.03 2.26 2.96
CA LEU A 55 13.69 2.81 1.78
C LEU A 55 15.22 2.63 1.81
N ASN A 56 15.81 2.20 2.94
CA ASN A 56 17.27 2.04 3.05
C ASN A 56 17.81 0.90 2.18
N ASN A 57 16.93 -0.05 1.82
CA ASN A 57 17.28 -1.18 0.96
C ASN A 57 17.22 -0.84 -0.54
N GLU A 58 16.97 0.42 -0.91
CA GLU A 58 16.97 0.86 -2.31
C GLU A 58 18.39 1.07 -2.83
N PRO A 59 18.71 0.68 -4.08
CA PRO A 59 20.01 0.96 -4.68
C PRO A 59 20.33 2.46 -4.69
N ALA A 60 21.60 2.81 -4.50
CA ALA A 60 22.03 4.22 -4.48
C ALA A 60 21.60 5.02 -5.72
N HIS A 61 21.69 4.41 -6.92
CA HIS A 61 21.27 5.06 -8.17
C HIS A 61 19.76 5.34 -8.22
N VAL A 62 18.94 4.55 -7.52
CA VAL A 62 17.48 4.78 -7.42
C VAL A 62 17.21 5.96 -6.48
N LEU A 63 17.88 5.99 -5.33
CA LEU A 63 17.75 7.10 -4.39
C LEU A 63 18.14 8.43 -5.05
N GLU A 64 19.25 8.42 -5.80
CA GLU A 64 19.70 9.56 -6.59
C GLU A 64 18.68 9.95 -7.68
N GLN A 65 18.16 8.99 -8.45
CA GLN A 65 17.17 9.24 -9.50
C GLN A 65 15.90 9.92 -8.96
N TYR A 66 15.46 9.53 -7.75
CA TYR A 66 14.27 10.11 -7.12
C TYR A 66 14.58 11.38 -6.30
N GLY A 67 15.85 11.68 -6.01
CA GLY A 67 16.23 12.68 -5.01
C GLY A 67 15.74 12.31 -3.59
N ALA A 68 15.67 11.01 -3.31
CA ALA A 68 15.13 10.46 -2.06
C ALA A 68 16.24 10.33 -1.00
N GLU A 69 15.93 10.76 0.21
CA GLU A 69 16.81 10.64 1.38
C GLU A 69 16.08 9.87 2.48
N PRO A 70 16.30 8.54 2.60
CA PRO A 70 15.62 7.72 3.60
C PRO A 70 15.68 8.32 5.00
N GLY A 71 14.55 8.30 5.71
CA GLY A 71 14.44 8.86 7.07
C GLY A 71 14.11 10.36 7.12
N LYS A 72 14.18 11.10 6.01
CA LYS A 72 13.66 12.48 5.94
C LYS A 72 12.22 12.52 5.44
N ALA A 73 11.47 13.53 5.88
CA ALA A 73 10.17 13.83 5.28
C ALA A 73 10.40 14.54 3.93
N SER A 74 10.03 13.90 2.82
CA SER A 74 10.14 14.51 1.49
C SER A 74 9.12 13.91 0.52
N PHE A 75 8.70 14.69 -0.47
CA PHE A 75 7.83 14.19 -1.53
C PHE A 75 8.52 13.11 -2.38
N ALA A 76 9.83 13.23 -2.59
CA ALA A 76 10.66 12.22 -3.23
C ALA A 76 10.55 10.85 -2.56
N ASN A 77 10.64 10.80 -1.22
CA ASN A 77 10.46 9.57 -0.45
C ASN A 77 9.06 9.00 -0.60
N ASN A 78 8.03 9.86 -0.63
CA ASN A 78 6.65 9.44 -0.86
C ASN A 78 6.46 8.83 -2.26
N CYS A 79 7.07 9.42 -3.29
CA CYS A 79 7.07 8.87 -4.64
C CYS A 79 7.78 7.51 -4.73
N LEU A 80 8.91 7.35 -4.05
CA LEU A 80 9.65 6.09 -4.02
C LEU A 80 8.87 5.01 -3.26
N LEU A 81 8.24 5.37 -2.14
CA LEU A 81 7.33 4.50 -1.41
C LEU A 81 6.13 4.08 -2.28
N ALA A 82 5.53 5.01 -3.02
CA ALA A 82 4.44 4.71 -3.95
C ALA A 82 4.85 3.68 -5.00
N ARG A 83 6.05 3.80 -5.58
CA ARG A 83 6.59 2.78 -6.50
C ARG A 83 6.67 1.40 -5.84
N ARG A 84 7.19 1.32 -4.61
CA ARG A 84 7.30 0.07 -3.86
C ARG A 84 5.95 -0.55 -3.54
N LEU A 85 4.93 0.27 -3.25
CA LEU A 85 3.55 -0.18 -3.05
C LEU A 85 2.95 -0.73 -4.35
N VAL A 86 3.15 -0.04 -5.48
CA VAL A 86 2.69 -0.50 -6.79
C VAL A 86 3.33 -1.84 -7.18
N GLN A 87 4.64 -1.99 -6.98
CA GLN A 87 5.35 -3.26 -7.19
C GLN A 87 4.82 -4.41 -6.32
N ARG A 88 4.19 -4.10 -5.18
CA ARG A 88 3.55 -5.06 -4.26
C ARG A 88 2.06 -5.27 -4.56
N GLY A 89 1.56 -4.75 -5.68
CA GLY A 89 0.19 -4.97 -6.14
C GLY A 89 -0.84 -3.97 -5.61
N VAL A 90 -0.40 -2.85 -5.02
CA VAL A 90 -1.31 -1.74 -4.71
C VAL A 90 -1.75 -1.09 -6.01
N ARG A 91 -3.06 -1.16 -6.29
CA ARG A 91 -3.63 -0.68 -7.57
C ARG A 91 -3.80 0.84 -7.65
N PHE A 92 -3.92 1.49 -6.50
CA PHE A 92 -4.16 2.92 -6.40
C PHE A 92 -3.37 3.49 -5.22
N VAL A 93 -2.55 4.50 -5.48
CA VAL A 93 -1.79 5.24 -4.48
C VAL A 93 -2.07 6.71 -4.69
N GLN A 94 -2.48 7.39 -3.64
CA GLN A 94 -2.66 8.84 -3.64
C GLN A 94 -1.49 9.49 -2.91
N LEU A 95 -0.87 10.47 -3.56
CA LEU A 95 0.18 11.29 -2.98
C LEU A 95 -0.33 12.71 -2.83
N PHE A 96 -0.08 13.30 -1.67
CA PHE A 96 -0.39 14.70 -1.38
C PHE A 96 0.91 15.49 -1.28
N HIS A 97 0.97 16.62 -1.95
CA HIS A 97 2.03 17.61 -1.83
C HIS A 97 1.39 18.96 -1.56
N GLU A 98 1.50 19.42 -0.32
CA GLU A 98 0.79 20.60 0.20
C GLU A 98 1.15 21.92 -0.52
N SER A 99 2.24 21.96 -1.29
CA SER A 99 2.73 23.15 -1.97
C SER A 99 2.57 23.11 -3.51
N TRP A 100 1.87 22.14 -4.07
CA TRP A 100 1.72 22.03 -5.53
C TRP A 100 0.48 22.79 -6.05
N ASP A 101 0.70 24.05 -6.46
CA ASP A 101 -0.22 24.84 -7.27
C ASP A 101 0.53 25.58 -8.39
N GLN A 102 1.10 24.85 -9.36
CA GLN A 102 1.78 25.47 -10.51
C GLN A 102 0.82 25.61 -11.70
N HIS A 103 0.23 26.80 -11.84
CA HIS A 103 -0.61 27.20 -12.97
C HIS A 103 0.16 27.95 -14.09
N GLY A 104 1.49 27.88 -14.16
CA GLY A 104 2.29 28.43 -15.26
C GLY A 104 3.77 28.68 -14.94
N GLY A 105 4.57 29.00 -15.96
CA GLY A 105 5.93 29.56 -15.77
C GLY A 105 7.11 28.58 -15.71
N LEU A 106 6.96 27.32 -16.13
CA LEU A 106 7.99 26.26 -16.04
C LEU A 106 9.33 26.51 -16.79
N LYS A 107 9.51 27.64 -17.49
CA LYS A 107 10.71 27.87 -18.33
C LYS A 107 11.74 28.84 -17.76
N ASN A 108 11.42 29.66 -16.77
CA ASN A 108 12.34 30.70 -16.29
C ASN A 108 12.59 30.54 -14.78
N GLY A 109 13.18 29.39 -14.43
CA GLY A 109 13.55 29.03 -13.05
C GLY A 109 14.47 30.02 -12.35
#